data_AF-A0A1U8HNH1-F1
#
_entry.id   AF-A0A1U8HNH1-F1
#
_cell.length_a   1.000
_cell.length_b   1.000
_cell.length_c   1.000
_cell.angle_alpha   90.00
_cell.angle_beta   90.00
_cell.angle_gamma   90.00
#
_symmetry.space_group_name_H-M   'P 1'
#
loop_
_entity.id
_entity.type
_entity.pdbx_description
1 polymer ?
#
loop_
_entity_poly.entity_id
_entity_poly.type
_entity_poly.pdbx_seq_one_letter_code
_entity_poly.pdbx_strand_id
1 'polypeptide(L)'
;MVLKSTEDEEVTMIGEQRDYLTHVISMLKAEKLVHKGCKTFLAYVSISDSKCPFVEDVRTVKEFSSVFLKELLRLPPNCEVEFGIELIPGTVPLYAKFNKCEFWLREVTFLGHVVSGEGSRVDPRKIKAVVDWKPPKTVSEIRSILGLAGYYIHFVEGLSLITAPLTKLLHKGVQFNWTDKQQESFEKLKGVLTKAPVLIQPESEKEFTV
;
A
#
# COMPACT_ATOMS: atom_id res chain seq x y z
N MET A 1 -2.05 -1.10 -34.68
CA MET A 1 -3.22 -1.08 -33.77
C MET A 1 -4.19 -0.06 -34.31
N VAL A 2 -5.46 -0.41 -34.52
CA VAL A 2 -6.49 0.55 -34.99
C VAL A 2 -7.31 0.97 -33.77
N LEU A 3 -7.37 2.27 -33.49
CA LEU A 3 -8.17 2.86 -32.42
C LEU A 3 -9.39 3.53 -33.05
N LYS A 4 -10.58 3.27 -32.52
CA LYS A 4 -11.80 3.97 -32.92
C LYS A 4 -12.09 5.10 -31.93
N SER A 5 -12.36 6.29 -32.43
CA SER A 5 -12.82 7.40 -31.59
C SER A 5 -14.28 7.21 -31.19
N THR A 6 -14.76 8.02 -30.24
CA THR A 6 -16.18 8.09 -29.87
C THR A 6 -17.08 8.65 -30.98
N GLU A 7 -16.49 9.19 -32.05
CA GLU A 7 -17.17 9.69 -33.25
C GLU A 7 -17.03 8.71 -34.44
N ASP A 8 -16.63 7.46 -34.17
CA ASP A 8 -16.47 6.37 -35.14
C ASP A 8 -15.40 6.63 -36.22
N GLU A 9 -14.50 7.60 -35.99
CA GLU A 9 -13.33 7.83 -36.82
C GLU A 9 -12.24 6.78 -36.49
N GLU A 10 -11.76 6.09 -37.53
CA GLU A 10 -10.72 5.06 -37.41
C GLU A 10 -9.31 5.66 -37.50
N VAL A 11 -8.58 5.65 -36.39
CA VAL A 11 -7.19 6.07 -36.30
C VAL A 11 -6.29 4.84 -36.33
N THR A 12 -5.58 4.65 -37.43
CA THR A 12 -4.61 3.55 -37.57
C THR A 12 -3.26 3.96 -37.00
N MET A 13 -2.89 3.37 -35.86
CA MET A 13 -1.61 3.56 -35.19
C MET A 13 -0.62 2.48 -35.66
N ILE A 14 0.37 2.88 -36.45
CA ILE A 14 1.46 2.02 -36.91
C ILE A 14 2.66 2.27 -36.00
N GLY A 15 2.95 1.32 -35.10
CA GLY A 15 4.15 1.34 -34.27
C GLY A 15 5.29 0.64 -35.00
N GLU A 16 6.38 1.36 -35.26
CA GLU A 16 7.65 0.76 -35.69
C GLU A 16 8.44 0.38 -34.44
N GLN A 17 8.85 -0.89 -34.30
CA GLN A 17 9.66 -1.34 -33.16
C GLN A 17 11.10 -0.83 -33.36
N ARG A 18 11.37 0.39 -32.87
CA ARG A 18 12.71 0.96 -32.70
C ARG A 18 12.90 1.39 -31.25
N ASP A 19 14.12 1.20 -30.73
CA ASP A 19 14.53 1.25 -29.32
C ASP A 19 13.70 2.15 -28.37
N TYR A 20 13.13 1.53 -27.35
CA TYR A 20 12.03 2.00 -26.48
C TYR A 20 12.32 3.18 -25.52
N LEU A 21 13.45 3.88 -25.64
CA LEU A 21 13.88 4.84 -24.61
C LEU A 21 13.88 6.31 -25.05
N THR A 22 13.61 6.65 -26.31
CA THR A 22 13.91 7.99 -26.84
C THR A 22 12.71 8.94 -26.95
N HIS A 23 11.47 8.46 -26.78
CA HIS A 23 10.27 9.28 -27.03
C HIS A 23 9.34 9.47 -25.82
N VAL A 24 9.72 9.02 -24.63
CA VAL A 24 8.98 9.31 -23.40
C VAL A 24 9.36 10.70 -22.90
N ILE A 25 8.37 11.59 -22.78
CA ILE A 25 8.54 12.90 -22.16
C ILE A 25 7.95 12.90 -20.75
N SER A 26 8.51 13.74 -19.88
CA SER A 26 7.94 13.93 -18.54
C SER A 26 6.58 14.63 -18.61
N MET A 27 5.74 14.40 -17.59
CA MET A 27 4.42 15.01 -17.46
C MET A 27 4.50 16.55 -17.54
N LEU A 28 5.48 17.17 -16.88
CA LEU A 28 5.71 18.61 -16.91
C LEU A 28 5.99 19.15 -18.33
N LYS A 29 6.62 18.34 -19.19
CA LYS A 29 6.89 18.71 -20.58
C LYS A 29 5.64 18.55 -21.44
N ALA A 30 4.83 17.52 -21.18
CA ALA A 30 3.54 17.33 -21.81
C ALA A 30 2.59 18.50 -21.49
N GLU A 31 2.47 18.92 -20.23
CA GLU A 31 1.65 20.07 -19.81
C GLU A 31 2.06 21.37 -20.51
N LYS A 32 3.37 21.63 -20.62
CA LYS A 32 3.87 22.80 -21.37
C LYS A 32 3.50 22.78 -22.85
N LEU A 33 3.38 21.60 -23.47
CA LEU A 33 2.98 21.46 -24.87
C LEU A 33 1.47 21.68 -25.03
N VAL A 34 0.66 21.20 -24.08
CA VAL A 34 -0.79 21.48 -24.02
C VAL A 34 -1.01 22.99 -23.93
N HIS A 35 -0.32 23.67 -23.02
CA HIS A 35 -0.42 25.14 -22.86
C HIS A 35 0.02 25.93 -24.10
N LYS A 36 0.83 25.33 -24.99
CA LYS A 36 1.23 25.93 -26.27
C LYS A 36 0.23 25.69 -27.40
N GLY A 37 -0.91 25.07 -27.10
CA GLY A 37 -1.98 24.82 -28.07
C GLY A 37 -1.76 23.57 -28.93
N CYS A 38 -0.84 22.67 -28.54
CA CYS A 38 -0.71 21.39 -29.22
C CYS A 38 -1.94 20.51 -28.98
N LYS A 39 -2.47 19.87 -30.04
CA LYS A 39 -3.54 18.87 -29.90
C LYS A 39 -2.98 17.65 -29.16
N THR A 40 -3.59 17.33 -28.02
CA THR A 40 -3.22 16.17 -27.20
C THR A 40 -4.36 15.18 -27.12
N PHE A 41 -4.02 13.90 -27.20
CA PHE A 41 -4.96 12.80 -27.09
C PHE A 41 -4.59 11.95 -25.87
N LEU A 42 -5.57 11.63 -25.03
CA LEU A 42 -5.42 10.69 -23.93
C LEU A 42 -5.96 9.33 -24.37
N ALA A 43 -5.09 8.33 -24.44
CA ALA A 43 -5.51 6.96 -24.68
C ALA A 43 -5.47 6.21 -23.34
N TYR A 44 -6.61 5.67 -22.92
CA TYR A 44 -6.70 4.70 -21.84
C TYR A 44 -7.17 3.37 -22.41
N VAL A 45 -6.65 2.27 -21.86
CA VAL A 45 -7.08 0.92 -22.22
C VAL A 45 -8.14 0.51 -21.21
N SER A 46 -9.40 0.52 -21.62
CA SER A 46 -10.48 -0.09 -20.85
C SER A 46 -10.69 -1.53 -21.31
N ILE A 47 -10.52 -2.48 -20.40
CA ILE A 47 -10.89 -3.88 -20.63
C ILE A 47 -12.41 -3.93 -20.46
N SER A 48 -13.15 -4.13 -21.55
CA SER A 48 -14.61 -4.31 -21.50
C SER A 48 -14.95 -5.65 -20.84
N ASP A 49 -15.87 -5.62 -19.87
CA ASP A 49 -16.34 -6.74 -19.04
C ASP A 49 -16.42 -8.09 -19.78
N SER A 50 -15.32 -8.83 -19.78
CA SER A 50 -15.36 -10.28 -19.81
C SER A 50 -15.54 -10.72 -18.36
N LYS A 51 -16.64 -11.44 -18.06
CA LYS A 51 -16.80 -12.21 -16.80
C LYS A 51 -15.44 -12.65 -16.28
N CYS A 52 -15.11 -12.33 -15.03
CA CYS A 52 -13.83 -12.69 -14.40
C CYS A 52 -13.38 -14.06 -14.91
N PRO A 53 -12.29 -14.14 -15.69
CA PRO A 53 -11.77 -15.43 -16.11
C PRO A 53 -11.53 -16.22 -14.83
N PHE A 54 -11.88 -17.51 -14.81
CA PHE A 54 -11.44 -18.34 -13.69
C PHE A 54 -9.91 -18.22 -13.63
N VAL A 55 -9.33 -18.37 -12.43
CA VAL A 55 -7.86 -18.29 -12.24
C VAL A 55 -7.10 -19.16 -13.26
N GLU A 56 -7.75 -20.22 -13.74
CA GLU A 56 -7.34 -21.19 -14.76
C GLU A 56 -7.23 -20.63 -16.21
N ASP A 57 -7.90 -19.53 -16.51
CA ASP A 57 -7.97 -18.89 -17.84
C ASP A 57 -6.91 -17.79 -18.03
N VAL A 58 -6.23 -17.37 -16.96
CA VAL A 58 -5.10 -16.45 -17.02
C VAL A 58 -3.92 -17.20 -17.67
N ARG A 59 -3.44 -16.76 -18.83
CA ARG A 59 -2.38 -17.45 -19.60
C ARG A 59 -1.18 -17.84 -18.73
N THR A 60 -0.75 -16.94 -17.85
CA THR A 60 0.34 -17.19 -16.89
C THR A 60 0.00 -18.30 -15.90
N VAL A 61 -1.22 -18.35 -15.38
CA VAL A 61 -1.63 -19.39 -14.42
C VAL A 61 -1.81 -20.75 -15.10
N LYS A 62 -2.26 -20.76 -16.36
CA LYS A 62 -2.36 -21.96 -17.20
C LYS A 62 -1.00 -22.63 -17.44
N GLU A 63 0.08 -21.84 -17.50
CA GLU A 63 1.45 -22.34 -17.61
C GLU A 63 1.96 -23.00 -16.32
N PHE A 64 1.31 -22.75 -15.17
CA PHE A 64 1.71 -23.26 -13.86
C PHE A 64 0.56 -23.96 -13.11
N SER A 65 -0.37 -24.62 -13.81
CA SER A 65 -1.53 -25.27 -13.18
C SER A 65 -1.14 -26.38 -12.17
N SER A 66 0.08 -26.91 -12.25
CA SER A 66 0.65 -27.86 -11.28
C SER A 66 1.01 -27.23 -9.93
N VAL A 67 1.25 -25.91 -9.89
CA VAL A 67 1.51 -25.14 -8.65
C VAL A 67 0.22 -24.95 -7.85
N PHE A 68 -0.93 -24.93 -8.54
CA PHE A 68 -2.26 -24.79 -7.97
C PHE A 68 -3.06 -26.09 -8.06
N LEU A 69 -2.56 -27.15 -7.42
CA LEU A 69 -3.33 -28.39 -7.23
C LEU A 69 -4.56 -28.11 -6.34
N LYS A 70 -5.76 -28.45 -6.85
CA LYS A 70 -7.03 -28.40 -6.09
C LYS A 70 -7.11 -29.40 -4.92
N GLU A 71 -6.12 -30.25 -4.73
CA GLU A 71 -6.05 -31.23 -3.65
C GLU A 71 -4.74 -31.12 -2.86
N LEU A 72 -4.68 -30.18 -1.92
CA LEU A 72 -3.76 -30.30 -0.78
C LEU A 72 -4.44 -31.11 0.33
N LEU A 73 -4.69 -32.40 0.07
CA LEU A 73 -5.36 -33.27 1.06
C LEU A 73 -4.44 -33.84 2.13
N ARG A 74 -3.15 -33.49 2.15
CA ARG A 74 -2.26 -33.81 3.28
C ARG A 74 -1.26 -32.69 3.51
N LEU A 75 -1.35 -32.04 4.67
CA LEU A 75 -0.26 -31.25 5.21
C LEU A 75 0.97 -32.16 5.35
N PRO A 76 2.17 -31.74 4.90
CA PRO A 76 3.37 -32.52 5.16
C PRO A 76 3.55 -32.64 6.69
N PRO A 77 3.93 -33.83 7.20
CA PRO A 77 4.24 -33.99 8.62
C PRO A 77 5.34 -32.99 8.99
N ASN A 78 5.32 -32.51 10.23
CA ASN A 78 6.21 -31.49 10.78
C ASN A 78 7.67 -31.69 10.33
N CYS A 79 8.03 -31.03 9.25
CA CYS A 79 9.33 -31.08 8.62
C CYS A 79 9.96 -29.74 8.90
N GLU A 80 11.12 -29.71 9.57
CA GLU A 80 11.97 -28.51 9.76
C GLU A 80 12.55 -27.98 8.42
N VAL A 81 11.99 -28.43 7.30
CA VAL A 81 12.50 -28.24 5.95
C VAL A 81 12.08 -26.85 5.49
N GLU A 82 13.07 -26.02 5.22
CA GLU A 82 12.85 -24.77 4.51
C GLU A 82 12.32 -25.11 3.11
N PHE A 83 11.16 -24.58 2.73
CA PHE A 83 10.65 -24.83 1.38
C PHE A 83 11.19 -23.77 0.43
N GLY A 84 11.63 -24.21 -0.74
CA GLY A 84 12.16 -23.35 -1.79
C GLY A 84 11.03 -22.63 -2.53
N ILE A 85 11.18 -21.33 -2.71
CA ILE A 85 10.35 -20.47 -3.55
C ILE A 85 11.18 -20.17 -4.81
N GLU A 86 10.83 -20.83 -5.90
CA GLU A 86 11.39 -20.52 -7.23
C GLU A 86 10.66 -19.32 -7.81
N LEU A 87 11.35 -18.19 -7.96
CA LEU A 87 10.76 -16.97 -8.54
C LEU A 87 10.70 -17.05 -10.06
N ILE A 88 11.81 -17.46 -10.68
CA ILE A 88 12.00 -17.57 -12.13
C ILE A 88 12.89 -18.79 -12.41
N PRO A 89 12.59 -19.61 -13.43
CA PRO A 89 13.44 -20.72 -13.83
C PRO A 89 14.90 -20.27 -14.08
N GLY A 90 15.86 -20.94 -13.46
CA GLY A 90 17.29 -20.60 -13.55
C GLY A 90 17.82 -19.61 -12.49
N THR A 91 16.96 -19.12 -11.59
CA THR A 91 17.41 -18.35 -10.41
C THR A 91 17.63 -19.25 -9.20
N VAL A 92 18.48 -18.80 -8.26
CA VAL A 92 18.70 -19.52 -6.99
C VAL A 92 17.40 -19.44 -6.17
N PRO A 93 16.86 -20.56 -5.67
CA PRO A 93 15.65 -20.56 -4.86
C PRO A 93 15.81 -19.76 -3.57
N LEU A 94 14.75 -19.07 -3.16
CA LEU A 94 14.66 -18.47 -1.83
C LEU A 94 14.07 -19.49 -0.86
N TYR A 95 14.64 -19.60 0.33
CA TYR A 95 14.20 -20.57 1.33
C TYR A 95 13.42 -19.87 2.44
N ALA A 96 12.22 -20.38 2.74
CA ALA A 96 11.38 -19.88 3.82
C ALA A 96 11.26 -20.92 4.94
N LYS A 97 11.39 -20.48 6.19
CA LYS A 97 11.21 -21.35 7.35
C LYS A 97 9.73 -21.66 7.53
N PHE A 98 9.37 -22.93 7.38
CA PHE A 98 7.97 -23.36 7.45
C PHE A 98 7.30 -22.96 8.77
N ASN A 99 8.01 -23.06 9.89
CA ASN A 99 7.50 -22.68 11.23
C ASN A 99 7.22 -21.17 11.42
N LYS A 100 7.65 -20.32 10.48
CA LYS A 100 7.36 -18.87 10.46
C LYS A 100 6.33 -18.50 9.39
N CYS A 101 5.86 -19.47 8.62
CA CYS A 101 4.92 -19.23 7.54
C CYS A 101 3.51 -19.56 8.01
N GLU A 102 2.58 -18.66 7.72
CA GLU A 102 1.16 -18.85 7.97
C GLU A 102 0.45 -18.91 6.61
N PHE A 103 -0.38 -19.94 6.41
CA PHE A 103 -1.04 -20.20 5.13
C PHE A 103 -2.55 -20.21 5.29
N TRP A 104 -3.26 -19.82 4.22
CA TRP A 104 -4.72 -19.89 4.12
C TRP A 104 -5.49 -19.16 5.22
N LEU A 105 -4.91 -18.08 5.76
CA LEU A 105 -5.56 -17.24 6.77
C LEU A 105 -6.54 -16.24 6.13
N ARG A 106 -7.64 -15.95 6.82
CA ARG A 106 -8.57 -14.87 6.44
C ARG A 106 -8.09 -13.49 6.85
N GLU A 107 -7.24 -13.45 7.89
CA GLU A 107 -6.56 -12.26 8.37
C GLU A 107 -5.13 -12.62 8.76
N VAL A 108 -4.18 -11.76 8.46
CA VAL A 108 -2.76 -11.97 8.77
C VAL A 108 -2.17 -10.72 9.39
N THR A 109 -1.29 -10.88 10.38
CA THR A 109 -0.50 -9.75 10.87
C THR A 109 0.73 -9.59 10.00
N PHE A 110 0.86 -8.46 9.33
CA PHE A 110 2.00 -8.15 8.49
C PHE A 110 2.49 -6.72 8.75
N LEU A 111 3.79 -6.56 9.02
CA LEU A 111 4.44 -5.26 9.29
C LEU A 111 3.75 -4.38 10.34
N GLY A 112 3.12 -4.98 11.36
CA GLY A 112 2.41 -4.20 12.41
C GLY A 112 0.99 -3.77 12.03
N HIS A 113 0.46 -4.29 10.92
CA HIS A 113 -0.93 -4.19 10.53
C HIS A 113 -1.60 -5.56 10.57
N VAL A 114 -2.91 -5.57 10.73
CA VAL A 114 -3.75 -6.73 10.41
C VAL A 114 -4.36 -6.48 9.05
N VAL A 115 -4.10 -7.38 8.10
CA VAL A 115 -4.63 -7.33 6.74
C VAL A 115 -5.68 -8.42 6.60
N SER A 116 -6.87 -8.05 6.15
CA SER A 116 -7.98 -8.97 5.86
C SER A 116 -8.64 -8.58 4.54
N GLY A 117 -9.63 -9.37 4.11
CA GLY A 117 -10.44 -9.03 2.93
C GLY A 117 -11.25 -7.73 3.07
N GLU A 118 -11.42 -7.19 4.28
CA GLU A 118 -12.11 -5.92 4.53
C GLU A 118 -11.17 -4.70 4.43
N GLY A 119 -9.85 -4.94 4.43
CA GLY A 119 -8.84 -3.90 4.39
C GLY A 119 -7.70 -4.13 5.39
N SER A 120 -6.97 -3.06 5.68
CA SER A 120 -5.88 -3.05 6.64
C SER A 120 -6.26 -2.24 7.87
N ARG A 121 -5.84 -2.70 9.04
CA ARG A 121 -5.99 -1.98 10.32
C ARG A 121 -4.72 -2.06 11.14
N VAL A 122 -4.57 -1.19 12.12
CA VAL A 122 -3.43 -1.24 13.05
C VAL A 122 -3.50 -2.53 13.88
N ASP A 123 -2.36 -3.19 14.10
CA ASP A 123 -2.32 -4.37 14.97
C ASP A 123 -2.81 -4.02 16.39
N PRO A 124 -3.84 -4.70 16.93
CA PRO A 124 -4.33 -4.48 18.29
C PRO A 124 -3.24 -4.53 19.38
N ARG A 125 -2.18 -5.30 19.17
CA ARG A 125 -1.01 -5.35 20.08
C ARG A 125 -0.28 -4.01 20.12
N LYS A 126 -0.17 -3.32 18.98
CA LYS A 126 0.40 -1.97 18.90
C LYS A 126 -0.55 -0.94 19.52
N ILE A 127 -1.87 -1.11 19.33
CA ILE A 127 -2.89 -0.27 19.96
C ILE A 127 -2.78 -0.31 21.50
N LYS A 128 -2.67 -1.51 22.09
CA LYS A 128 -2.49 -1.65 23.55
C LYS A 128 -1.27 -0.88 24.06
N ALA A 129 -0.14 -0.97 23.36
CA ALA A 129 1.05 -0.23 23.73
C ALA A 129 0.86 1.31 23.68
N VAL A 130 0.03 1.80 22.76
CA VAL A 130 -0.33 3.23 22.66
C VAL A 130 -1.23 3.66 23.83
N VAL A 131 -2.19 2.83 24.25
CA VAL A 131 -3.05 3.11 25.41
C VAL A 131 -2.22 3.30 26.68
N ASP A 132 -1.21 2.45 26.87
CA ASP A 132 -0.36 2.44 28.07
C ASP A 132 0.76 3.50 28.05
N TRP A 133 0.83 4.33 27.00
CA TRP A 133 1.83 5.39 26.95
C TRP A 133 1.68 6.38 28.08
N LYS A 134 2.81 6.63 28.75
CA LYS A 134 2.97 7.67 29.77
C LYS A 134 3.28 9.00 29.09
N PRO A 135 2.91 10.13 29.70
CA PRO A 135 3.32 11.44 29.22
C PRO A 135 4.84 11.52 29.08
N PRO A 136 5.36 11.93 27.91
CA PRO A 136 6.79 12.00 27.68
C PRO A 136 7.41 13.10 28.53
N LYS A 137 8.63 12.84 29.01
CA LYS A 137 9.42 13.76 29.84
C LYS A 137 10.61 14.35 29.09
N THR A 138 10.90 13.83 27.91
CA THR A 138 12.07 14.22 27.12
C THR A 138 11.72 14.48 25.65
N VAL A 139 12.53 15.31 25.00
CA VAL A 139 12.44 15.58 23.55
C VAL A 139 12.60 14.29 22.74
N SER A 140 13.44 13.36 23.20
CA SER A 140 13.65 12.06 22.54
C SER A 140 12.38 11.21 22.54
N GLU A 141 11.68 11.14 23.68
CA GLU A 141 10.41 10.43 23.80
C GLU A 141 9.33 11.03 22.89
N ILE A 142 9.25 12.37 22.80
CA ILE A 142 8.33 13.02 21.85
C ILE A 142 8.64 12.61 20.41
N ARG A 143 9.91 12.60 20.00
CA ARG A 143 10.28 12.15 18.64
C ARG A 143 9.88 10.70 18.38
N SER A 144 10.04 9.83 19.38
CA SER A 144 9.64 8.42 19.26
C SER A 144 8.12 8.28 19.10
N ILE A 145 7.34 8.99 19.91
CA ILE A 145 5.87 9.00 19.84
C ILE A 145 5.39 9.55 18.49
N LEU A 146 5.93 10.69 18.05
CA LEU A 146 5.58 11.29 16.78
C LEU A 146 6.00 10.45 15.58
N GLY A 147 7.13 9.74 15.68
CA GLY A 147 7.55 8.78 14.66
C GLY A 147 6.55 7.64 14.51
N LEU A 148 6.07 7.06 15.61
CA LEU A 148 5.05 6.01 15.55
C LEU A 148 3.70 6.55 15.07
N ALA A 149 3.30 7.73 15.55
CA ALA A 149 2.09 8.39 15.06
C ALA A 149 2.15 8.66 13.55
N GLY A 150 3.32 9.08 13.05
CA GLY A 150 3.57 9.27 11.63
C GLY A 150 3.50 7.97 10.81
N TYR A 151 3.96 6.84 11.37
CA TYR A 151 3.81 5.53 10.71
C TYR A 151 2.34 5.17 10.46
N TYR A 152 1.45 5.53 11.39
CA TYR A 152 0.01 5.33 11.27
C TYR A 152 -0.76 6.54 10.73
N ILE A 153 -0.08 7.51 10.11
CA ILE A 153 -0.71 8.77 9.65
C ILE A 153 -1.87 8.54 8.68
N HIS A 154 -1.78 7.52 7.84
CA HIS A 154 -2.83 7.18 6.86
C HIS A 154 -4.16 6.80 7.51
N PHE A 155 -4.14 6.41 8.78
CA PHE A 155 -5.33 6.05 9.54
C PHE A 155 -5.91 7.23 10.33
N VAL A 156 -5.23 8.37 10.37
CA VAL A 156 -5.54 9.47 11.30
C VAL A 156 -5.79 10.77 10.54
N GLU A 157 -7.07 11.12 10.40
CA GLU A 157 -7.46 12.42 9.88
C GLU A 157 -7.00 13.56 10.80
N GLY A 158 -6.42 14.61 10.21
CA GLY A 158 -6.01 15.80 10.95
C GLY A 158 -4.84 15.58 11.93
N LEU A 159 -4.01 14.53 11.74
CA LEU A 159 -2.89 14.22 12.63
C LEU A 159 -1.94 15.42 12.84
N SER A 160 -1.69 16.20 11.79
CA SER A 160 -0.83 17.38 11.83
C SER A 160 -1.33 18.43 12.83
N LEU A 161 -2.64 18.67 12.86
CA LEU A 161 -3.28 19.61 13.80
C LEU A 161 -3.19 19.08 15.23
N ILE A 162 -3.42 17.78 15.42
CA ILE A 162 -3.35 17.12 16.73
C ILE A 162 -1.93 17.19 17.27
N THR A 163 -0.92 16.95 16.45
CA THR A 163 0.49 16.87 16.87
C THR A 163 1.22 18.21 16.87
N ALA A 164 0.60 19.30 16.41
CA ALA A 164 1.20 20.64 16.40
C ALA A 164 1.73 21.12 17.77
N PRO A 165 1.02 20.91 18.90
CA PRO A 165 1.54 21.28 20.22
C PRO A 165 2.78 20.48 20.64
N LEU A 166 2.89 19.23 20.18
CA LEU A 166 4.00 18.32 20.49
C LEU A 166 5.22 18.60 19.61
N THR A 167 5.01 18.85 18.31
CA THR A 167 6.09 19.23 17.38
C THR A 167 6.75 20.55 17.76
N LYS A 168 5.99 21.49 18.35
CA LYS A 168 6.54 22.75 18.90
C LYS A 168 7.61 22.51 19.97
N LEU A 169 7.52 21.43 20.75
CA LEU A 169 8.53 21.05 21.75
C LEU A 169 9.83 20.53 21.13
N LEU A 170 9.85 20.26 19.81
CA LEU A 170 11.05 19.81 19.09
C LEU A 170 11.85 20.97 18.47
N HIS A 171 11.33 22.19 18.50
CA HIS A 171 11.96 23.34 17.86
C HIS A 171 13.24 23.77 18.59
N LYS A 172 14.25 24.20 17.82
CA LYS A 172 15.51 24.70 18.38
C LYS A 172 15.24 25.94 19.25
N GLY A 173 15.86 25.99 20.42
CA GLY A 173 15.73 27.11 21.36
C GLY A 173 14.43 27.13 22.17
N VAL A 174 13.55 26.14 22.02
CA VAL A 174 12.34 25.99 22.84
C VAL A 174 12.65 25.13 24.07
N GLN A 175 12.33 25.64 25.26
CA GLN A 175 12.42 24.87 26.50
C GLN A 175 11.33 23.80 26.55
N PHE A 176 11.68 22.60 27.00
CA PHE A 176 10.72 21.52 27.19
C PHE A 176 9.80 21.83 28.37
N ASN A 177 8.62 22.37 28.07
CA ASN A 177 7.57 22.65 29.06
C ASN A 177 6.31 21.87 28.69
N TRP A 178 5.99 20.85 29.49
CA TRP A 178 4.79 20.05 29.33
C TRP A 178 3.61 20.76 30.03
N THR A 179 2.71 21.35 29.26
CA THR A 179 1.52 22.06 29.76
C THR A 179 0.24 21.31 29.41
N ASP A 180 -0.89 21.78 29.93
CA ASP A 180 -2.21 21.20 29.65
C ASP A 180 -2.50 21.07 28.15
N LYS A 181 -2.00 22.02 27.33
CA LYS A 181 -2.15 21.96 25.86
C LYS A 181 -1.44 20.76 25.22
N GLN A 182 -0.26 20.41 25.72
CA GLN A 182 0.47 19.22 25.24
C GLN A 182 -0.15 17.95 25.78
N GLN A 183 -0.63 17.96 27.03
CA GLN A 183 -1.34 16.82 27.60
C GLN A 183 -2.62 16.52 26.83
N GLU A 184 -3.44 17.53 26.52
CA GLU A 184 -4.67 17.38 25.74
C GLU A 184 -4.37 16.85 24.33
N SER A 185 -3.37 17.42 23.67
CA SER A 185 -2.89 16.96 22.35
C SER A 185 -2.42 15.50 22.39
N PHE A 186 -1.71 15.10 23.44
CA PHE A 186 -1.22 13.75 23.63
C PHE A 186 -2.35 12.73 23.89
N GLU A 187 -3.32 13.06 24.74
CA GLU A 187 -4.48 12.18 24.97
C GLU A 187 -5.37 12.09 23.73
N LYS A 188 -5.54 13.19 22.99
CA LYS A 188 -6.25 13.18 21.71
C LYS A 188 -5.54 12.29 20.70
N LEU A 189 -4.21 12.36 20.61
CA LEU A 189 -3.40 11.48 19.76
C LEU A 189 -3.61 10.00 20.10
N LYS A 190 -3.54 9.63 21.39
CA LYS A 190 -3.82 8.27 21.86
C LYS A 190 -5.24 7.83 21.50
N GLY A 191 -6.21 8.72 21.69
CA GLY A 191 -7.61 8.47 21.35
C GLY A 191 -7.84 8.21 19.87
N VAL A 192 -7.15 8.92 18.98
CA VAL A 192 -7.34 8.71 17.53
C VAL A 192 -6.58 7.48 17.03
N LEU A 193 -5.37 7.22 17.52
CA LEU A 193 -4.63 6.00 17.18
C LEU A 193 -5.32 4.72 17.66
N THR A 194 -6.10 4.79 18.74
CA THR A 194 -6.87 3.64 19.28
C THR A 194 -8.20 3.42 18.57
N LYS A 195 -8.79 4.47 18.00
CA LYS A 195 -10.04 4.43 17.23
C LYS A 195 -9.80 4.38 15.72
N ALA A 196 -8.56 4.18 15.29
CA ALA A 196 -8.14 4.20 13.90
C ALA A 196 -9.02 3.28 13.02
N PRO A 197 -9.61 3.80 11.94
CA PRO A 197 -10.52 3.06 11.06
C PRO A 197 -9.79 1.98 10.26
N VAL A 198 -10.54 1.06 9.66
CA VAL A 198 -10.01 0.11 8.67
C VAL A 198 -9.81 0.87 7.36
N LEU A 199 -8.60 0.82 6.79
CA LEU A 199 -8.33 1.34 5.46
C LEU A 199 -8.66 0.26 4.44
N ILE A 200 -9.65 0.55 3.59
CA ILE A 200 -10.09 -0.34 2.51
C ILE A 200 -8.99 -0.38 1.44
N GLN A 201 -8.76 -1.55 0.86
CA GLN A 201 -7.83 -1.67 -0.26
C GLN A 201 -8.38 -0.94 -1.48
N PRO A 202 -7.55 -0.16 -2.20
CA PRO A 202 -7.98 0.53 -3.41
C PRO A 202 -8.41 -0.52 -4.46
N GLU A 203 -9.65 -0.42 -4.93
CA GLU A 203 -10.14 -1.22 -6.05
C GLU A 203 -9.85 -0.48 -7.35
N SER A 204 -9.19 -1.14 -8.30
CA SER A 204 -8.80 -0.54 -9.59
C SER A 204 -9.99 -0.06 -10.43
N GLU A 205 -11.19 -0.54 -10.14
CA GLU A 205 -12.43 -0.25 -10.87
C GLU A 205 -13.28 0.84 -10.20
N LYS A 206 -12.90 1.32 -9.01
CA LYS A 206 -13.62 2.37 -8.30
C LYS A 206 -12.96 3.73 -8.51
N GLU A 207 -13.78 4.75 -8.67
CA GLU A 207 -13.33 6.14 -8.75
C GLU A 207 -12.81 6.62 -7.39
N PHE A 208 -11.67 7.29 -7.39
CA PHE A 208 -11.08 7.87 -6.19
C PHE A 208 -11.47 9.35 -6.10
N THR A 209 -12.06 9.75 -4.97
CA THR A 209 -12.31 11.17 -4.68
C THR A 209 -11.15 11.73 -3.84
N VAL A 210 -10.61 12.88 -4.25
CA VAL A 210 -9.50 13.58 -3.58
C VAL A 210 -10.02 14.82 -2.87
#